data_AF-A0A2W2CFD5-F1
#
_entry.id   AF-A0A2W2CFD5-F1
#
_cell.length_a   1.000
_cell.length_b   1.000
_cell.length_c   1.000
_cell.angle_alpha   90.00
_cell.angle_beta   90.00
_cell.angle_gamma   90.00
#
_symmetry.space_group_name_H-M   'P 1'
#
loop_
_entity.id
_entity.type
_entity.pdbx_description
1 polymer ?
#
loop_
_entity_poly.entity_id
_entity_poly.type
_entity_poly.pdbx_seq_one_letter_code
_entity_poly.pdbx_strand_id
1 'polypeptide(L)'
;MGDDWLVNEEIKVDIQRLKDFAEAVRKELESNFQPSYENGLRPMLAERAPFGDGGLKEAAFFGERHEDSRMAVMQLMADVMRGLASLSGAARAISAEYADGDAMVKATHDDVFNAFTDVDGQQTLDGTWQHSGGGSGSQDRA
;
A
#
# COMPACT_ATOMS: atom_id res chain seq x y z
N MET A 1 -21.34 11.26 -17.28
CA MET A 1 -21.68 9.85 -17.57
C MET A 1 -20.38 9.08 -17.45
N GLY A 2 -19.99 8.64 -16.25
CA GLY A 2 -18.62 8.13 -16.02
C GLY A 2 -18.50 7.04 -14.96
N ASP A 3 -19.24 7.16 -13.84
CA ASP A 3 -19.01 6.28 -12.68
C ASP A 3 -20.26 5.52 -12.22
N ASP A 4 -21.40 5.65 -12.90
CA ASP A 4 -22.68 5.00 -12.50
C ASP A 4 -22.60 3.46 -12.45
N TRP A 5 -21.63 2.87 -13.16
CA TRP A 5 -21.39 1.43 -13.14
C TRP A 5 -20.68 0.96 -11.85
N LEU A 6 -19.97 1.86 -11.15
CA LEU A 6 -19.36 1.56 -9.84
C LEU A 6 -20.38 1.70 -8.71
N VAL A 7 -21.31 2.66 -8.77
CA VAL A 7 -22.14 2.99 -7.59
C VAL A 7 -23.32 2.03 -7.37
N ASN A 8 -23.72 1.27 -8.39
CA ASN A 8 -24.95 0.45 -8.36
C ASN A 8 -24.75 -1.05 -8.65
N GLU A 9 -23.52 -1.54 -8.78
CA GLU A 9 -23.27 -2.96 -9.02
C GLU A 9 -23.08 -3.74 -7.71
N GLU A 10 -23.86 -4.81 -7.54
CA GLU A 10 -23.70 -5.75 -6.43
C GLU A 10 -22.39 -6.53 -6.62
N ILE A 11 -21.43 -6.36 -5.70
CA ILE A 11 -20.19 -7.13 -5.73
C ILE A 11 -20.46 -8.52 -5.14
N LYS A 12 -20.43 -9.55 -6.00
CA LYS A 12 -20.47 -10.94 -5.57
C LYS A 12 -19.09 -11.35 -5.06
N VAL A 13 -18.96 -11.45 -3.73
CA VAL A 13 -17.71 -11.86 -3.08
C VAL A 13 -17.87 -13.25 -2.47
N ASP A 14 -16.92 -14.13 -2.75
CA ASP A 14 -16.77 -15.39 -2.02
C ASP A 14 -16.08 -15.08 -0.68
N ILE A 15 -16.87 -15.03 0.38
CA ILE A 15 -16.42 -14.62 1.73
C ILE A 15 -15.32 -15.56 2.27
N GLN A 16 -15.40 -16.85 1.95
CA GLN A 16 -14.39 -17.82 2.37
C GLN A 16 -13.06 -17.55 1.66
N ARG A 17 -13.09 -17.30 0.34
CA ARG A 17 -11.88 -16.91 -0.41
C ARG A 17 -11.29 -15.58 0.04
N LEU A 18 -12.13 -14.61 0.41
CA LEU A 18 -11.67 -13.32 0.92
C LEU A 18 -10.94 -13.48 2.26
N LYS A 19 -11.49 -14.32 3.15
CA LYS A 19 -10.85 -14.69 4.41
C LYS A 19 -9.54 -15.44 4.18
N ASP A 20 -9.53 -16.44 3.30
CA ASP A 20 -8.33 -17.22 2.97
C ASP A 20 -7.24 -16.31 2.38
N PHE A 21 -7.62 -15.35 1.53
CA PHE A 21 -6.72 -14.34 1.01
C PHE A 21 -6.15 -13.45 2.12
N ALA A 22 -7.00 -12.92 3.00
CA ALA A 22 -6.57 -12.08 4.12
C ALA A 22 -5.57 -12.83 5.03
N GLU A 23 -5.85 -14.09 5.35
CA GLU A 23 -4.98 -14.94 6.15
C GLU A 23 -3.66 -15.25 5.44
N ALA A 24 -3.69 -15.53 4.13
CA ALA A 24 -2.50 -15.78 3.33
C ALA A 24 -1.57 -14.56 3.29
N VAL A 25 -2.12 -13.36 3.03
CA VAL A 25 -1.33 -12.11 3.00
C VAL A 25 -0.72 -11.84 4.37
N ARG A 26 -1.50 -11.96 5.46
CA ARG A 26 -0.99 -11.75 6.81
C ARG A 26 0.12 -12.74 7.15
N LYS A 27 -0.07 -14.01 6.85
CA LYS A 27 0.93 -15.05 7.09
C LYS A 27 2.22 -14.79 6.31
N GLU A 28 2.10 -14.37 5.05
CA GLU A 28 3.26 -14.03 4.21
C GLU A 28 4.02 -12.81 4.78
N LEU A 29 3.29 -11.78 5.23
CA LEU A 29 3.88 -10.61 5.87
C LEU A 29 4.64 -10.99 7.14
N GLU A 30 4.01 -11.73 8.05
CA GLU A 30 4.58 -12.11 9.35
C GLU A 30 5.73 -13.13 9.21
N SER A 31 5.60 -14.10 8.31
CA SER A 31 6.53 -15.26 8.24
C SER A 31 7.69 -15.05 7.28
N ASN A 32 7.49 -14.27 6.20
CA ASN A 32 8.46 -14.16 5.11
C ASN A 32 8.90 -12.72 4.90
N PHE A 33 7.96 -11.80 4.63
CA PHE A 33 8.29 -10.45 4.21
C PHE A 33 8.98 -9.65 5.32
N GLN A 34 8.39 -9.57 6.52
CA GLN A 34 8.95 -8.80 7.62
C GLN A 34 10.31 -9.35 8.09
N PRO A 35 10.49 -10.67 8.29
CA PRO A 35 11.81 -11.23 8.58
C PRO A 35 12.85 -10.97 7.48
N SER A 36 12.46 -11.04 6.20
CA SER A 36 13.36 -10.75 5.08
C SER A 36 13.73 -9.27 5.02
N TYR A 37 12.79 -8.38 5.33
CA TYR A 37 13.05 -6.96 5.43
C TYR A 37 13.99 -6.65 6.60
N GLU A 38 13.70 -7.13 7.81
CA GLU A 38 14.47 -6.82 9.01
C GLU A 38 15.89 -7.39 8.98
N ASN A 39 16.07 -8.59 8.45
CA ASN A 39 17.36 -9.30 8.48
C ASN A 39 18.16 -9.16 7.18
N GLY A 40 17.50 -8.89 6.05
CA GLY A 40 18.14 -8.80 4.74
C GLY A 40 18.28 -7.35 4.27
N LEU A 41 17.15 -6.70 4.01
CA LEU A 41 17.13 -5.37 3.38
C LEU A 41 17.52 -4.25 4.34
N ARG A 42 16.97 -4.23 5.56
CA ARG A 42 17.19 -3.15 6.52
C ARG A 42 18.67 -2.96 6.87
N PRO A 43 19.49 -4.00 7.10
CA PRO A 43 20.92 -3.82 7.32
C PRO A 43 21.65 -3.27 6.10
N MET A 44 21.35 -3.77 4.90
CA MET A 44 21.95 -3.26 3.65
C MET A 44 21.56 -1.81 3.37
N LEU A 45 20.36 -1.43 3.76
CA LEU A 45 19.88 -0.07 3.65
C LEU A 45 20.31 0.79 4.83
N ALA A 46 20.84 0.28 5.94
CA ALA A 46 21.23 1.11 7.09
C ALA A 46 22.59 1.79 6.89
N GLU A 47 23.46 1.18 6.10
CA GLU A 47 24.82 1.66 5.87
C GLU A 47 24.89 2.51 4.58
N ARG A 48 25.47 3.70 4.70
CA ARG A 48 25.85 4.50 3.54
C ARG A 48 26.98 3.80 2.81
N ALA A 49 26.92 3.76 1.49
CA ALA A 49 27.99 3.17 0.71
C ALA A 49 29.31 3.94 0.91
N PRO A 50 30.47 3.27 1.01
CA PRO A 50 31.74 3.88 1.40
C PRO A 50 32.44 4.65 0.26
N PHE A 51 31.68 5.14 -0.73
CA PHE A 51 32.21 5.85 -1.89
C PHE A 51 31.70 7.30 -1.95
N GLY A 52 32.50 8.17 -2.55
CA GLY A 52 32.17 9.59 -2.73
C GLY A 52 32.91 10.57 -1.83
N ASP A 53 33.55 10.08 -0.77
CA ASP A 53 34.28 10.93 0.19
C ASP A 53 35.76 11.19 -0.22
N GLY A 54 36.24 10.53 -1.28
CA GLY A 54 37.66 10.56 -1.72
C GLY A 54 38.08 11.73 -2.62
N GLY A 55 37.27 12.79 -2.73
CA GLY A 55 37.62 14.01 -3.48
C GLY A 55 37.42 13.96 -5.01
N LEU A 56 37.00 12.82 -5.58
CA LEU A 56 36.57 12.72 -6.97
C LEU A 56 35.12 13.22 -7.10
N LYS A 57 34.89 14.22 -7.95
CA LYS A 57 33.57 14.86 -8.13
C LYS A 57 32.50 13.87 -8.58
N GLU A 58 32.86 12.98 -9.49
CA GLU A 58 31.99 11.93 -10.00
C GLU A 58 31.59 10.96 -8.88
N ALA A 59 32.54 10.56 -8.04
CA ALA A 59 32.26 9.67 -6.92
C ALA A 59 31.32 10.32 -5.90
N ALA A 60 31.50 11.61 -5.61
CA ALA A 60 30.61 12.36 -4.71
C ALA A 60 29.18 12.43 -5.27
N PHE A 61 29.04 12.78 -6.56
CA PHE A 61 27.75 12.82 -7.25
C PHE A 61 27.01 11.47 -7.22
N PHE A 62 27.70 10.38 -7.58
CA PHE A 62 27.07 9.06 -7.53
C PHE A 62 26.78 8.61 -6.10
N GLY A 63 27.58 9.03 -5.12
CA GLY A 63 27.37 8.73 -3.70
C GLY A 63 26.09 9.37 -3.17
N GLU A 64 25.86 10.64 -3.49
CA GLU A 64 24.60 11.33 -3.16
C GLU A 64 23.40 10.66 -3.84
N ARG A 65 23.50 10.35 -5.14
CA ARG A 65 22.39 9.73 -5.86
C ARG A 65 22.07 8.32 -5.37
N HIS A 66 23.09 7.57 -4.98
CA HIS A 66 22.93 6.27 -4.34
C HIS A 66 22.21 6.42 -2.99
N GLU A 67 22.56 7.43 -2.21
CA GLU A 67 21.91 7.71 -0.92
C GLU A 67 20.43 8.07 -1.07
N ASP A 68 20.09 8.94 -2.04
CA ASP A 68 18.69 9.25 -2.37
C ASP A 68 17.91 7.98 -2.74
N SER A 69 18.54 7.10 -3.52
CA SER A 69 17.93 5.84 -3.94
C SER A 69 17.73 4.88 -2.76
N ARG A 70 18.70 4.80 -1.84
CA ARG A 70 18.60 4.04 -0.59
C ARG A 70 17.41 4.50 0.25
N MET A 71 17.27 5.80 0.44
CA MET A 71 16.15 6.40 1.18
C MET A 71 14.81 6.13 0.52
N ALA A 72 14.72 6.27 -0.81
CA ALA A 72 13.51 5.99 -1.56
C ALA A 72 13.09 4.51 -1.46
N VAL A 73 14.05 3.57 -1.52
CA VAL A 73 13.77 2.13 -1.37
C VAL A 73 13.27 1.81 0.05
N MET A 74 13.87 2.39 1.09
CA MET A 74 13.36 2.20 2.46
C MET A 74 11.91 2.66 2.61
N GLN A 75 11.59 3.85 2.09
CA GLN A 75 10.24 4.38 2.14
C GLN A 75 9.25 3.50 1.37
N LEU A 76 9.61 3.08 0.15
CA LEU A 76 8.80 2.20 -0.67
C LEU A 76 8.49 0.88 0.06
N MET A 77 9.48 0.26 0.70
CA MET A 77 9.29 -0.99 1.45
C MET A 77 8.36 -0.80 2.64
N ALA A 78 8.48 0.33 3.35
CA ALA A 78 7.58 0.67 4.44
C ALA A 78 6.13 0.85 3.96
N ASP A 79 5.94 1.51 2.82
CA ASP A 79 4.61 1.74 2.25
C ASP A 79 3.99 0.45 1.71
N VAL A 80 4.78 -0.45 1.12
CA VAL A 80 4.32 -1.80 0.69
C VAL A 80 3.84 -2.60 1.91
N MET A 81 4.58 -2.61 3.01
CA MET A 81 4.16 -3.31 4.23
C MET A 81 2.83 -2.77 4.76
N ARG A 82 2.69 -1.45 4.86
CA ARG A 82 1.44 -0.82 5.32
C ARG A 82 0.27 -1.11 4.37
N GLY A 83 0.49 -1.03 3.06
CA GLY A 83 -0.53 -1.30 2.06
C GLY A 83 -1.04 -2.74 2.11
N LEU A 84 -0.14 -3.72 2.21
CA LEU A 84 -0.51 -5.13 2.33
C LEU A 84 -1.21 -5.45 3.65
N ALA A 85 -0.77 -4.84 4.76
CA ALA A 85 -1.43 -4.98 6.06
C ALA A 85 -2.85 -4.40 6.04
N SER A 86 -3.02 -3.20 5.45
CA SER A 86 -4.33 -2.56 5.26
C SER A 86 -5.27 -3.42 4.39
N LEU A 87 -4.78 -3.94 3.26
CA LEU A 87 -5.55 -4.83 2.38
C LEU A 87 -5.99 -6.11 3.09
N SER A 88 -5.09 -6.73 3.85
CA SER A 88 -5.41 -7.93 4.65
C SER A 88 -6.43 -7.60 5.75
N GLY A 89 -6.28 -6.46 6.43
CA GLY A 89 -7.21 -5.97 7.45
C GLY A 89 -8.62 -5.73 6.89
N ALA A 90 -8.72 -4.99 5.79
CA ALA A 90 -9.99 -4.70 5.13
C ALA A 90 -10.67 -5.98 4.62
N ALA A 91 -9.92 -6.88 3.97
CA ALA A 91 -10.44 -8.17 3.51
C ALA A 91 -10.97 -9.02 4.67
N ARG A 92 -10.28 -9.01 5.82
CA ARG A 92 -10.75 -9.69 7.03
C ARG A 92 -12.01 -9.04 7.61
N ALA A 93 -12.06 -7.71 7.70
CA ALA A 93 -13.21 -6.97 8.22
C ALA A 93 -14.48 -7.27 7.41
N ILE A 94 -14.39 -7.14 6.08
CA ILE A 94 -15.48 -7.50 5.15
C ILE A 94 -15.87 -8.97 5.34
N SER A 95 -14.89 -9.88 5.42
CA SER A 95 -15.21 -11.30 5.60
C SER A 95 -15.93 -11.62 6.92
N ALA A 96 -15.63 -10.86 7.98
CA ALA A 96 -16.23 -11.04 9.29
C ALA A 96 -17.65 -10.46 9.36
N GLU A 97 -17.88 -9.31 8.73
CA GLU A 97 -19.18 -8.66 8.63
C GLU A 97 -20.21 -9.55 7.91
N TYR A 98 -19.77 -10.33 6.92
CA TYR A 98 -20.62 -11.24 6.15
C TYR A 98 -20.56 -12.70 6.59
N ALA A 99 -19.84 -13.03 7.68
CA ALA A 99 -19.67 -14.41 8.13
C ALA A 99 -20.97 -15.07 8.65
N ASP A 100 -21.93 -14.27 9.13
CA ASP A 100 -23.23 -14.74 9.62
C ASP A 100 -24.32 -14.77 8.52
N GLY A 101 -24.01 -14.31 7.30
CA GLY A 101 -24.92 -14.35 6.16
C GLY A 101 -24.63 -15.51 5.21
N ASP A 102 -25.68 -16.05 4.58
CA ASP A 102 -25.60 -17.16 3.63
C ASP A 102 -24.56 -16.85 2.53
N ALA A 103 -23.68 -17.81 2.21
CA ALA A 103 -22.35 -17.69 1.56
C ALA A 103 -22.21 -16.86 0.25
N MET A 104 -23.26 -16.23 -0.26
CA MET A 104 -23.23 -15.12 -1.23
C MET A 104 -23.93 -13.90 -0.64
N VAL A 105 -23.22 -13.14 0.19
CA VAL A 105 -23.75 -11.89 0.73
C VAL A 105 -23.22 -10.71 -0.08
N LYS A 106 -24.12 -9.75 -0.29
CA LYS A 106 -23.94 -8.56 -1.12
C LYS A 106 -23.05 -7.58 -0.36
N ALA A 107 -21.77 -7.50 -0.73
CA ALA A 107 -20.92 -6.40 -0.29
C ALA A 107 -21.24 -5.16 -1.12
N THR A 108 -21.58 -4.05 -0.48
CA THR A 108 -21.74 -2.76 -1.17
C THR A 108 -20.41 -2.03 -1.26
N HIS A 109 -20.33 -1.03 -2.14
CA HIS A 109 -19.16 -0.17 -2.24
C HIS A 109 -18.84 0.56 -0.93
N ASP A 110 -19.86 0.90 -0.15
CA ASP A 110 -19.70 1.55 1.15
C ASP A 110 -19.04 0.61 2.17
N ASP A 111 -19.37 -0.68 2.16
CA ASP A 111 -18.78 -1.68 3.06
C ASP A 111 -17.29 -1.88 2.76
N VAL A 112 -16.93 -1.90 1.47
CA VAL A 112 -15.53 -1.94 1.04
C VAL A 112 -14.79 -0.68 1.47
N PHE A 113 -15.37 0.50 1.26
CA PHE A 113 -14.76 1.77 1.63
C PHE A 113 -14.55 1.89 3.15
N ASN A 114 -15.56 1.53 3.94
CA ASN A 114 -15.50 1.57 5.40
C ASN A 114 -14.46 0.60 5.96
N ALA A 115 -14.27 -0.57 5.33
CA ALA A 115 -13.26 -1.53 5.74
C ALA A 115 -11.82 -1.01 5.65
N PHE A 116 -11.53 -0.02 4.80
CA PHE A 116 -10.24 0.67 4.76
C PHE A 116 -10.11 1.78 5.82
N THR A 117 -11.23 2.18 6.44
CA THR A 117 -11.28 3.27 7.43
C THR A 117 -11.11 2.74 8.85
N ASP A 118 -11.52 1.50 9.11
CA ASP A 118 -11.58 0.90 10.45
C ASP A 118 -10.33 0.09 10.85
N VAL A 119 -9.28 0.05 10.00
CA VAL A 119 -8.00 -0.59 10.34
C VAL A 119 -7.18 0.37 11.21
N ASP A 120 -7.26 0.18 12.54
CA ASP A 120 -6.46 0.85 13.58
C ASP A 120 -6.57 2.39 13.64
N GLY A 121 -7.67 2.99 13.17
CA GLY A 121 -7.88 4.44 13.24
C GLY A 121 -6.84 5.27 12.47
N GLN A 122 -6.05 4.63 11.60
CA GLN A 122 -5.12 5.29 10.70
C GLN A 122 -5.76 5.37 9.32
N GLN A 123 -5.74 6.55 8.69
CA GLN A 123 -6.13 6.71 7.28
C GLN A 123 -5.29 5.76 6.43
N THR A 124 -5.91 4.72 5.87
CA THR A 124 -5.26 3.89 4.85
C THR A 124 -5.66 4.43 3.47
N LEU A 125 -4.63 4.69 2.63
CA LEU A 125 -4.66 5.17 1.23
C LEU A 125 -5.50 6.43 0.87
N ASP A 126 -6.38 6.90 1.74
CA ASP A 126 -7.34 7.97 1.47
C ASP A 126 -6.67 9.35 1.30
N GLY A 127 -5.48 9.51 1.89
CA GLY A 127 -4.68 10.75 1.76
C GLY A 127 -3.99 10.92 0.41
N THR A 128 -3.81 9.87 -0.39
CA THR A 128 -2.99 9.93 -1.62
C THR A 128 -3.85 10.04 -2.88
N TRP A 129 -5.07 9.50 -2.88
CA TRP A 129 -5.94 9.49 -4.06
C TRP A 129 -6.62 10.84 -4.33
N GLN A 130 -6.81 11.68 -3.31
CA GLN A 130 -7.45 13.00 -3.48
C GLN A 130 -6.49 14.09 -4.00
N HIS A 131 -5.19 13.80 -4.22
CA HIS A 131 -4.23 14.81 -4.72
C HIS A 131 -3.81 14.66 -6.19
N SER A 132 -4.28 13.65 -6.93
CA SER A 132 -3.85 13.42 -8.33
C SER A 132 -4.89 13.78 -9.41
N GLY A 133 -6.00 14.41 -9.05
CA GLY A 133 -7.11 14.74 -9.97
C GLY A 133 -7.17 16.19 -10.49
N GLY A 134 -6.13 17.01 -10.31
CA GLY A 134 -6.13 18.45 -10.59
C GLY A 134 -5.31 18.90 -11.80
N GLY A 135 -5.30 18.14 -12.90
CA GLY A 135 -4.67 18.55 -14.16
C GLY A 135 -5.63 19.28 -15.09
N SER A 136 -5.57 20.61 -15.13
CA SER A 136 -6.05 21.46 -16.24
C SER A 136 -5.10 22.66 -16.27
N GLY A 137 -4.25 22.85 -17.27
CA GLY A 137 -4.65 23.26 -18.61
C GLY A 137 -4.06 24.66 -18.84
N SER A 138 -3.27 24.79 -19.90
CA SER A 138 -2.54 25.97 -20.40
C SER A 138 -3.31 27.30 -20.47
N GLN A 139 -2.51 28.40 -20.54
CA GLN A 139 -2.81 29.85 -20.81
C GLN A 139 -2.81 30.69 -19.51
N ASP A 140 -2.02 31.75 -19.35
CA ASP A 140 -1.86 32.88 -20.26
C ASP A 140 -0.50 33.58 -20.21
N ARG A 141 -0.16 34.16 -21.36
CA ARG A 141 0.85 35.19 -21.56
C ARG A 141 0.42 36.51 -20.91
N ALA A 142 1.38 37.21 -20.32
CA ALA A 142 1.54 38.66 -20.46
C ALA A 142 3.03 39.01 -20.28
#